data_AF-A0A6B0H908-F1
#
_entry.id   AF-A0A6B0H908-F1
#
_cell.length_a   1.000
_cell.length_b   1.000
_cell.length_c   1.000
_cell.angle_alpha   90.00
_cell.angle_beta   90.00
_cell.angle_gamma   90.00
#
_symmetry.space_group_name_H-M   'P 1'
#
loop_
_entity.id
_entity.type
_entity.pdbx_description
1 polymer ?
#
loop_
_entity_poly.entity_id
_entity_poly.type
_entity_poly.pdbx_seq_one_letter_code
_entity_poly.pdbx_strand_id
1 'polypeptide(L)'
;MSTDKSGVFRTDLTSEHVMLAAMLVIASYMLIGSYDFSDSAAMFPRFTATITIVGVVLLLTREYLPSPLYEYVAESTDMLSDYGDDVEEEDTQDTATDTSRGRPIGATTFTVASLIAYVAGAYAVGLLWVTPLFVLGYTTWFRLSWPARLALSATAFAIVYAFMVILNVDLHEGFVVTLF
;
A
#
# COMPACT_ATOMS: atom_id res chain seq x y z
N MET A 1 -29.34 13.61 44.37
CA MET A 1 -30.39 13.05 43.49
C MET A 1 -30.48 13.93 42.27
N SER A 2 -30.56 13.32 41.09
CA SER A 2 -30.56 13.90 39.73
C SER A 2 -29.19 13.93 39.03
N THR A 3 -28.95 12.79 38.40
CA THR A 3 -28.20 12.49 37.18
C THR A 3 -28.45 13.48 36.04
N ASP A 4 -27.38 13.98 35.43
CA ASP A 4 -27.38 14.35 34.01
C ASP A 4 -26.34 13.48 33.31
N LYS A 5 -26.84 12.47 32.60
CA LYS A 5 -26.10 11.62 31.66
C LYS A 5 -26.81 11.79 30.32
N SER A 6 -26.64 12.94 29.68
CA SER A 6 -27.18 13.21 28.36
C SER A 6 -26.11 12.99 27.29
N GLY A 7 -26.22 11.85 26.59
CA GLY A 7 -26.15 11.86 25.14
C GLY A 7 -24.78 11.86 24.45
N VAL A 8 -23.83 11.01 24.87
CA VAL A 8 -22.78 10.54 23.96
C VAL A 8 -23.33 9.28 23.26
N PHE A 9 -24.26 9.48 22.32
CA PHE A 9 -24.82 8.40 21.52
C PHE A 9 -23.90 8.13 20.31
N ARG A 10 -23.02 7.14 20.49
CA ARG A 10 -22.52 6.19 19.47
C ARG A 10 -22.65 6.64 18.00
N THR A 11 -21.63 7.32 17.48
CA THR A 11 -21.41 7.47 16.04
C THR A 11 -20.44 6.44 15.47
N ASP A 12 -19.69 5.73 16.32
CA ASP A 12 -18.62 4.81 15.89
C ASP A 12 -19.16 3.60 15.10
N LEU A 13 -20.39 3.18 15.40
CA LEU A 13 -21.04 2.04 14.74
C LEU A 13 -21.51 2.37 13.31
N THR A 14 -21.62 3.63 12.91
CA THR A 14 -22.19 3.98 11.59
C THR A 14 -21.11 4.22 10.55
N SER A 15 -20.04 4.95 10.89
CA SER A 15 -18.96 5.27 9.94
C SER A 15 -18.15 4.02 9.56
N GLU A 16 -17.81 3.18 10.53
CA GLU A 16 -17.05 1.94 10.29
C GLU A 16 -17.80 0.98 9.35
N HIS A 17 -19.08 0.73 9.61
CA HIS A 17 -19.90 -0.14 8.76
C HIS A 17 -20.11 0.45 7.36
N VAL A 18 -20.23 1.77 7.23
CA VAL A 18 -20.33 2.45 5.93
C VAL A 18 -19.02 2.31 5.16
N MET A 19 -17.87 2.50 5.80
CA MET A 19 -16.56 2.32 5.19
C MET A 19 -16.36 0.86 4.75
N LEU A 20 -16.65 -0.11 5.62
CA LEU A 20 -16.57 -1.53 5.28
C LEU A 20 -17.51 -1.91 4.14
N ALA A 21 -18.74 -1.38 4.13
CA ALA A 21 -19.67 -1.59 3.02
C ALA A 21 -19.15 -0.99 1.72
N ALA A 22 -18.57 0.22 1.76
CA ALA A 22 -17.96 0.85 0.59
C ALA A 22 -16.76 0.03 0.07
N MET A 23 -15.87 -0.43 0.96
CA MET A 23 -14.76 -1.32 0.61
C MET A 23 -15.26 -2.62 -0.02
N LEU A 24 -16.32 -3.23 0.55
CA LEU A 24 -16.94 -4.43 -0.01
C LEU A 24 -17.46 -4.18 -1.44
N VAL A 25 -18.13 -3.06 -1.67
CA VAL A 25 -18.68 -2.68 -2.98
C VAL A 25 -17.56 -2.46 -3.98
N ILE A 26 -16.50 -1.71 -3.62
CA ILE A 26 -15.36 -1.44 -4.48
C ILE A 26 -14.63 -2.74 -4.82
N ALA A 27 -14.34 -3.59 -3.82
CA ALA A 27 -13.67 -4.86 -4.03
C ALA A 27 -14.51 -5.82 -4.90
N SER A 28 -15.83 -5.86 -4.69
CA SER A 28 -16.74 -6.67 -5.52
C SER A 28 -16.76 -6.15 -6.96
N TYR A 29 -16.85 -4.84 -7.15
CA TYR A 29 -16.79 -4.21 -8.48
C TYR A 29 -15.46 -4.52 -9.19
N MET A 30 -14.34 -4.41 -8.48
CA MET A 30 -13.02 -4.76 -8.98
C MET A 30 -12.91 -6.25 -9.34
N LEU A 31 -13.49 -7.14 -8.52
CA LEU A 31 -13.52 -8.57 -8.81
C LEU A 31 -14.34 -8.87 -10.07
N ILE A 32 -15.50 -8.23 -10.22
CA ILE A 32 -16.35 -8.40 -11.40
C ILE A 32 -15.67 -7.85 -12.66
N GLY A 33 -15.11 -6.63 -12.58
CA GLY A 33 -14.37 -6.02 -13.70
C GLY A 33 -13.12 -6.82 -14.09
N SER A 34 -12.53 -7.57 -13.16
CA SER A 34 -11.38 -8.43 -13.46
C SER A 34 -11.67 -9.55 -14.46
N TYR A 35 -12.95 -9.90 -14.69
CA TYR A 35 -13.31 -10.92 -15.68
C TYR A 35 -13.20 -10.41 -17.13
N ASP A 36 -13.14 -9.09 -17.34
CA ASP A 36 -12.96 -8.49 -18.66
C ASP A 36 -11.48 -8.43 -19.10
N PHE A 37 -10.54 -8.65 -18.17
CA PHE A 37 -9.11 -8.68 -18.45
C PHE A 37 -8.63 -10.08 -18.87
N SER A 38 -7.48 -10.14 -19.56
CA SER A 38 -6.80 -11.41 -19.85
C SER A 38 -6.46 -12.16 -18.55
N ASP A 39 -6.39 -13.49 -18.60
CA ASP A 39 -6.19 -14.33 -17.41
C ASP A 39 -4.98 -13.89 -16.57
N SER A 40 -3.91 -13.46 -17.23
CA SER A 40 -2.69 -13.01 -16.56
C SER A 40 -2.83 -11.62 -15.93
N ALA A 41 -3.50 -10.67 -16.60
CA ALA A 41 -3.74 -9.33 -16.06
C ALA A 41 -4.80 -9.32 -14.94
N ALA A 42 -5.74 -10.27 -14.98
CA ALA A 42 -6.81 -10.39 -14.01
C ALA A 42 -6.36 -10.98 -12.66
N MET A 43 -5.22 -11.68 -12.62
CA MET A 43 -4.75 -12.34 -11.39
C MET A 43 -4.58 -11.36 -10.23
N PHE A 44 -3.90 -10.23 -10.45
CA PHE A 44 -3.67 -9.25 -9.39
C PHE A 44 -4.99 -8.64 -8.86
N PRO A 45 -5.89 -8.13 -9.73
CA PRO A 45 -7.19 -7.65 -9.27
C PRO A 45 -8.00 -8.69 -8.51
N ARG A 46 -8.02 -9.95 -8.99
CA ARG A 46 -8.75 -11.05 -8.34
C ARG A 46 -8.19 -11.38 -6.96
N PHE A 47 -6.87 -11.51 -6.82
CA PHE A 47 -6.25 -11.80 -5.53
C PHE A 47 -6.52 -10.71 -4.51
N THR A 48 -6.25 -9.45 -4.87
CA THR A 48 -6.48 -8.31 -3.97
C THR A 48 -7.94 -8.20 -3.59
N ALA A 49 -8.86 -8.23 -4.57
CA ALA A 49 -10.29 -8.16 -4.29
C ALA A 49 -10.78 -9.32 -3.42
N THR A 50 -10.28 -10.54 -3.64
CA THR A 50 -10.65 -11.71 -2.82
C THR A 50 -10.19 -11.54 -1.37
N ILE A 51 -8.93 -11.12 -1.16
CA ILE A 51 -8.40 -10.86 0.18
C ILE A 51 -9.19 -9.76 0.88
N THR A 52 -9.49 -8.66 0.18
CA THR A 52 -10.28 -7.55 0.72
C THR A 52 -11.70 -7.99 1.07
N ILE A 53 -12.39 -8.73 0.20
CA ILE A 53 -13.74 -9.25 0.47
C ILE A 53 -13.71 -10.16 1.70
N VAL A 54 -12.76 -11.09 1.78
CA VAL A 54 -12.61 -11.97 2.95
C VAL A 54 -12.35 -11.15 4.21
N GLY A 55 -11.43 -10.18 4.17
CA GLY A 55 -11.12 -9.31 5.31
C GLY A 55 -12.32 -8.51 5.78
N VAL A 56 -13.07 -7.91 4.86
CA VAL A 56 -14.28 -7.14 5.17
C VAL A 56 -15.37 -8.03 5.75
N VAL A 57 -15.59 -9.23 5.19
CA VAL A 57 -16.56 -10.19 5.74
C VAL A 57 -16.17 -10.63 7.15
N LEU A 58 -14.87 -10.85 7.39
CA LEU A 58 -14.34 -11.25 8.70
C LEU A 58 -14.51 -10.12 9.73
N LEU A 59 -14.33 -8.85 9.31
CA LEU A 59 -14.62 -7.68 10.13
C LEU A 59 -16.12 -7.53 10.42
N LEU A 60 -16.99 -7.69 9.42
CA LEU A 60 -18.45 -7.63 9.61
C LEU A 60 -18.97 -8.75 10.52
N THR A 61 -18.32 -9.92 10.51
CA THR A 61 -18.69 -11.06 11.34
C THR A 61 -17.90 -11.14 12.64
N ARG A 62 -17.06 -10.13 12.96
CA ARG A 62 -16.16 -10.08 14.13
C ARG A 62 -16.83 -10.50 15.43
N GLU A 63 -18.07 -10.06 15.65
CA GLU A 63 -18.86 -10.36 16.87
C GLU A 63 -19.22 -11.85 17.04
N TYR A 64 -19.13 -12.64 15.97
CA TYR A 64 -19.44 -14.07 15.95
C TYR A 64 -18.19 -14.98 15.94
N LEU A 65 -16.98 -14.42 15.95
CA LEU A 65 -15.74 -15.21 15.92
C LEU A 65 -15.32 -15.73 17.31
N PRO A 66 -14.78 -16.96 17.40
CA PRO A 66 -14.24 -17.50 18.64
C PRO A 66 -13.02 -16.68 19.11
N SER A 67 -12.80 -16.64 20.43
CA SER A 67 -11.83 -15.75 21.11
C SER A 67 -10.46 -15.56 20.43
N PRO A 68 -9.75 -16.59 19.92
CA PRO A 68 -8.43 -16.37 19.30
C PRO A 68 -8.47 -15.57 17.99
N LEU A 69 -9.56 -15.65 17.23
CA LEU A 69 -9.69 -14.93 15.96
C LEU A 69 -10.21 -13.50 16.18
N TYR A 70 -11.02 -13.30 17.22
CA TYR A 70 -11.47 -11.97 17.63
C TYR A 70 -10.28 -11.06 17.99
N GLU A 71 -9.34 -11.55 18.80
CA GLU A 71 -8.20 -10.76 19.29
C GLU A 71 -7.30 -10.26 18.15
N TYR A 72 -6.94 -11.16 17.21
CA TYR A 72 -6.10 -10.81 16.06
C TYR A 72 -6.74 -9.76 15.13
N VAL A 73 -8.05 -9.89 14.91
CA VAL A 73 -8.81 -9.01 14.01
C VAL A 73 -9.07 -7.67 14.67
N ALA A 74 -9.41 -7.68 15.97
CA ALA A 74 -9.64 -6.50 16.78
C ALA A 74 -8.39 -5.61 16.87
N GLU A 75 -7.23 -6.21 17.16
CA GLU A 75 -5.96 -5.49 17.27
C GLU A 75 -5.57 -4.83 15.94
N SER A 76 -5.78 -5.53 14.83
CA SER A 76 -5.50 -5.01 13.49
C SER A 76 -6.35 -3.79 13.14
N THR A 77 -7.63 -3.79 13.54
CA THR A 77 -8.54 -2.65 13.31
C THR A 77 -8.16 -1.44 14.13
N ASP A 78 -7.82 -1.63 15.42
CA ASP A 78 -7.51 -0.53 16.33
C ASP A 78 -6.25 0.23 15.87
N MET A 79 -5.23 -0.51 15.41
CA MET A 79 -4.06 0.09 14.75
C MET A 79 -4.46 0.82 13.47
N LEU A 80 -5.26 0.20 12.60
CA LEU A 80 -5.64 0.80 11.33
C LEU A 80 -6.49 2.08 11.49
N SER A 81 -7.35 2.16 12.49
CA SER A 81 -8.14 3.36 12.78
C SER A 81 -7.29 4.51 13.33
N ASP A 82 -6.28 4.21 14.14
CA ASP A 82 -5.32 5.21 14.64
C ASP A 82 -4.54 5.85 13.48
N TYR A 83 -4.20 5.06 12.45
CA TYR A 83 -3.60 5.60 11.22
C TYR A 83 -4.62 6.28 10.28
N GLY A 84 -5.90 5.90 10.30
CA GLY A 84 -6.91 6.39 9.36
C GLY A 84 -7.36 7.83 9.60
N ASP A 85 -7.38 8.27 10.87
CA ASP A 85 -7.73 9.66 11.24
C ASP A 85 -6.65 10.66 10.77
N ASP A 86 -5.42 10.20 10.54
CA ASP A 86 -4.29 10.98 10.05
C ASP A 86 -4.21 11.05 8.50
N VAL A 87 -5.07 10.32 7.76
CA VAL A 87 -4.93 10.10 6.30
C VAL A 87 -5.96 10.89 5.46
N GLU A 88 -6.89 11.62 6.05
CA GLU A 88 -7.85 12.46 5.29
C GLU A 88 -7.27 13.78 4.73
N GLU A 89 -5.96 14.02 4.84
CA GLU A 89 -5.27 15.15 4.20
C GLU A 89 -4.21 14.67 3.17
N GLU A 90 -4.64 14.10 2.05
CA GLU A 90 -3.81 14.11 0.83
C GLU A 90 -4.08 15.38 0.03
N ASP A 91 -3.48 16.49 0.46
CA ASP A 91 -2.97 17.46 -0.49
C ASP A 91 -1.44 17.36 -0.49
N THR A 92 -0.85 17.44 -1.68
CA THR A 92 0.56 17.15 -1.88
C THR A 92 1.42 18.29 -1.32
N GLN A 93 1.64 18.34 0.00
CA GLN A 93 2.60 19.24 0.64
C GLN A 93 2.95 18.86 2.09
N ASP A 94 4.22 18.54 2.29
CA ASP A 94 4.98 18.55 3.55
C ASP A 94 4.63 17.56 4.69
N THR A 95 4.96 16.28 4.48
CA THR A 95 5.52 15.46 5.58
C THR A 95 7.04 15.61 5.63
N ALA A 96 7.50 16.81 5.98
CA ALA A 96 8.89 17.06 6.37
C ALA A 96 9.05 16.79 7.87
N THR A 97 9.03 15.51 8.28
CA THR A 97 9.42 15.16 9.64
C THR A 97 10.92 15.40 9.79
N ASP A 98 11.21 16.54 10.43
CA ASP A 98 12.45 17.06 10.98
C ASP A 98 13.65 16.07 11.06
N THR A 99 14.27 15.80 9.90
CA THR A 99 15.58 15.14 9.79
C THR A 99 16.67 16.11 9.30
N SER A 100 16.37 17.42 9.32
CA SER A 100 17.19 18.50 8.76
C SER A 100 18.41 18.90 9.62
N ARG A 101 18.76 18.17 10.69
CA ARG A 101 20.06 18.38 11.36
C ARG A 101 21.21 17.77 10.53
N GLY A 102 21.61 18.49 9.47
CA GLY A 102 22.94 18.33 8.86
C GLY A 102 23.02 17.76 7.43
N ARG A 103 21.98 17.89 6.60
CA ARG A 103 22.03 17.46 5.18
C ARG A 103 21.85 18.66 4.22
N PRO A 104 22.61 18.73 3.11
CA PRO A 104 22.64 19.90 2.22
C PRO A 104 21.38 20.07 1.34
N ILE A 105 20.51 19.06 1.28
CA ILE A 105 19.26 19.06 0.50
C ILE A 105 18.15 18.56 1.45
N GLY A 106 17.00 19.23 1.46
CA GLY A 106 15.84 18.82 2.24
C GLY A 106 15.39 17.41 1.88
N ALA A 107 15.03 16.61 2.88
CA ALA A 107 14.62 15.21 2.68
C ALA A 107 13.48 15.09 1.64
N THR A 108 12.51 16.00 1.70
CA THR A 108 11.39 16.10 0.75
C THR A 108 11.87 16.31 -0.68
N THR A 109 12.77 17.27 -0.93
CA THR A 109 13.29 17.55 -2.27
C THR A 109 14.02 16.36 -2.87
N PHE A 110 14.81 15.66 -2.06
CA PHE A 110 15.48 14.43 -2.51
C PHE A 110 14.49 13.32 -2.85
N THR A 111 13.48 13.09 -2.01
CA THR A 111 12.45 12.06 -2.24
C THR A 111 11.66 12.35 -3.51
N VAL A 112 11.18 13.59 -3.70
CA VAL A 112 10.44 13.99 -4.90
C VAL A 112 11.31 13.82 -6.15
N ALA A 113 12.56 14.31 -6.13
CA ALA A 113 13.48 14.17 -7.25
C ALA A 113 13.76 12.69 -7.57
N SER A 114 13.95 11.85 -6.54
CA SER A 114 14.18 10.42 -6.71
C SER A 114 12.96 9.70 -7.27
N LEU A 115 11.75 10.11 -6.88
CA LEU A 115 10.50 9.55 -7.40
C LEU A 115 10.30 9.90 -8.87
N ILE A 116 10.58 11.14 -9.27
CA ILE A 116 10.57 11.54 -10.69
C ILE A 116 11.59 10.73 -11.49
N ALA A 117 12.81 10.58 -10.97
CA ALA A 117 13.86 9.78 -11.61
C ALA A 117 13.46 8.30 -11.71
N TYR A 118 12.79 7.76 -10.69
CA TYR A 118 12.28 6.39 -10.69
C TYR A 118 11.22 6.18 -11.79
N VAL A 119 10.22 7.05 -11.87
CA VAL A 119 9.16 6.96 -12.90
C VAL A 119 9.76 7.08 -14.30
N ALA A 120 10.65 8.04 -14.51
CA ALA A 120 11.34 8.22 -15.79
C ALA A 120 12.21 7.01 -16.16
N GLY A 121 12.95 6.47 -15.19
CA GLY A 121 13.77 5.27 -15.37
C GLY A 121 12.92 4.04 -15.70
N ALA A 122 11.83 3.81 -14.95
CA ALA A 122 10.94 2.68 -15.12
C ALA A 122 10.30 2.69 -16.52
N TYR A 123 9.93 3.88 -17.02
CA TYR A 123 9.46 4.06 -18.39
C TYR A 123 10.55 3.76 -19.44
N ALA A 124 11.78 4.23 -19.22
CA ALA A 124 12.85 4.13 -20.20
C ALA A 124 13.48 2.72 -20.29
N VAL A 125 13.72 2.07 -19.16
CA VAL A 125 14.52 0.83 -19.03
C VAL A 125 13.66 -0.38 -18.63
N GLY A 126 12.49 -0.14 -18.05
CA GLY A 126 11.64 -1.19 -17.49
C GLY A 126 11.72 -1.23 -15.96
N LEU A 127 10.61 -1.60 -15.34
CA LEU A 127 10.41 -1.57 -13.90
C LEU A 127 11.32 -2.58 -13.17
N LEU A 128 11.64 -3.71 -13.82
CA LEU A 128 12.47 -4.78 -13.26
C LEU A 128 13.89 -4.33 -12.88
N TRP A 129 14.51 -3.48 -13.68
CA TRP A 129 15.89 -3.02 -13.44
C TRP A 129 15.95 -1.77 -12.58
N VAL A 130 14.95 -0.90 -12.72
CA VAL A 130 14.96 0.43 -12.08
C VAL A 130 14.58 0.34 -10.60
N THR A 131 13.68 -0.58 -10.23
CA THR A 131 13.26 -0.80 -8.84
C THR A 131 14.42 -1.15 -7.89
N PRO A 132 15.23 -2.21 -8.12
CA PRO A 132 16.34 -2.53 -7.24
C PRO A 132 17.39 -1.40 -7.21
N LEU A 133 17.65 -0.74 -8.35
CA LEU A 133 18.58 0.38 -8.42
C LEU A 133 18.10 1.58 -7.58
N PHE A 134 16.80 1.90 -7.66
CA PHE A 134 16.17 2.93 -6.85
C PHE A 134 16.26 2.58 -5.37
N VAL A 135 15.94 1.35 -4.96
CA VAL A 135 16.07 0.92 -3.56
C VAL A 135 17.50 1.09 -3.05
N LEU A 136 18.51 0.74 -3.84
CA LEU A 136 19.91 0.94 -3.47
C LEU A 136 20.27 2.43 -3.33
N GLY A 137 19.86 3.26 -4.29
CA GLY A 137 20.09 4.71 -4.26
C GLY A 137 19.37 5.42 -3.10
N TYR A 138 18.13 5.03 -2.84
CA TYR A 138 17.33 5.61 -1.78
C TYR A 138 17.86 5.18 -0.41
N THR A 139 18.06 3.89 -0.18
CA THR A 139 18.52 3.39 1.13
C THR A 139 19.97 3.79 1.46
N THR A 140 20.81 4.07 0.47
CA THR A 140 22.15 4.65 0.69
C THR A 140 22.05 6.08 1.20
N TRP A 141 21.13 6.90 0.67
CA TRP A 141 20.86 8.24 1.19
C TRP A 141 20.39 8.21 2.66
N PHE A 142 19.58 7.24 3.03
CA PHE A 142 19.11 7.05 4.42
C PHE A 142 20.12 6.36 5.34
N ARG A 143 21.34 6.05 4.86
CA ARG A 143 22.45 5.46 5.63
C ARG A 143 22.07 4.14 6.33
N LEU A 144 21.23 3.33 5.68
CA LEU A 144 20.79 2.06 6.23
C LEU A 144 21.95 1.03 6.29
N SER A 145 21.85 0.04 7.17
CA SER A 145 22.87 -1.01 7.29
C SER A 145 23.03 -1.76 5.96
N TRP A 146 24.28 -2.05 5.59
CA TRP A 146 24.63 -2.73 4.34
C TRP A 146 23.81 -4.02 4.07
N PRO A 147 23.57 -4.90 5.07
CA PRO A 147 22.75 -6.10 4.84
C PRO A 147 21.28 -5.76 4.54
N ALA A 148 20.71 -4.78 5.23
CA ALA A 148 19.32 -4.38 5.00
C ALA A 148 19.15 -3.79 3.59
N ARG A 149 20.09 -2.97 3.12
CA ARG A 149 20.05 -2.41 1.76
C ARG A 149 19.99 -3.49 0.68
N LEU A 150 20.86 -4.49 0.82
CA LEU A 150 20.97 -5.57 -0.15
C LEU A 150 19.75 -6.50 -0.07
N ALA A 151 19.27 -6.80 1.15
CA ALA A 151 18.05 -7.55 1.37
C ALA A 151 16.83 -6.85 0.74
N LEU A 152 16.60 -5.56 1.03
CA LEU A 152 15.47 -4.81 0.46
C LEU A 152 15.55 -4.75 -1.08
N SER A 153 16.75 -4.52 -1.63
CA SER A 153 16.95 -4.51 -3.09
C SER A 153 16.66 -5.86 -3.72
N ALA A 154 17.11 -6.96 -3.10
CA ALA A 154 16.86 -8.31 -3.57
C ALA A 154 15.38 -8.68 -3.46
N THR A 155 14.72 -8.31 -2.36
CA THR A 155 13.28 -8.48 -2.16
C THR A 155 12.49 -7.71 -3.21
N ALA A 156 12.84 -6.44 -3.47
CA ALA A 156 12.16 -5.64 -4.49
C ALA A 156 12.31 -6.25 -5.88
N PHE A 157 13.52 -6.71 -6.25
CA PHE A 157 13.74 -7.44 -7.50
C PHE A 157 12.90 -8.73 -7.56
N ALA A 158 12.89 -9.53 -6.48
CA ALA A 158 12.13 -10.76 -6.41
C ALA A 158 10.62 -10.54 -6.57
N ILE A 159 10.09 -9.45 -5.99
CA ILE A 159 8.69 -9.06 -6.17
C ILE A 159 8.42 -8.75 -7.64
N VAL A 160 9.19 -7.84 -8.26
CA VAL A 160 8.95 -7.48 -9.67
C VAL A 160 9.11 -8.68 -10.61
N TYR A 161 10.08 -9.54 -10.35
CA TYR A 161 10.27 -10.79 -11.09
C TYR A 161 9.07 -11.75 -10.92
N ALA A 162 8.54 -11.88 -9.70
CA ALA A 162 7.34 -12.68 -9.46
C ALA A 162 6.14 -12.13 -10.23
N PHE A 163 5.97 -10.81 -10.29
CA PHE A 163 4.93 -10.17 -11.11
C PHE A 163 5.10 -10.49 -12.60
N MET A 164 6.33 -10.44 -13.12
CA MET A 164 6.63 -10.81 -14.50
C MET A 164 6.26 -12.27 -14.80
N VAL A 165 6.62 -13.21 -13.91
CA VAL A 165 6.34 -14.65 -14.11
C VAL A 165 4.86 -14.98 -13.92
N ILE A 166 4.21 -14.43 -12.89
CA ILE A 166 2.83 -14.76 -12.54
C ILE A 166 1.86 -14.06 -13.49
N LEU A 167 2.04 -12.75 -13.72
CA LEU A 167 1.12 -11.97 -14.55
C LEU A 167 1.53 -11.95 -16.03
N ASN A 168 2.63 -12.61 -16.40
CA ASN A 168 3.16 -12.64 -17.78
C ASN A 168 3.21 -11.24 -18.42
N VAL A 169 3.58 -10.24 -17.62
CA VAL A 169 3.70 -8.85 -18.05
C VAL A 169 5.17 -8.57 -18.35
N ASP A 170 5.44 -7.95 -19.50
CA ASP A 170 6.79 -7.57 -19.94
C ASP A 170 7.34 -6.36 -19.18
N LEU A 171 7.56 -6.52 -17.88
CA LEU A 171 8.10 -5.48 -16.97
C LEU A 171 9.62 -5.23 -17.14
N HIS A 172 10.26 -6.02 -18.01
CA HIS A 172 11.67 -5.90 -18.36
C HIS A 172 11.90 -5.00 -19.58
N GLU A 173 10.84 -4.68 -20.33
CA GLU A 173 10.91 -3.82 -21.50
C GLU A 173 10.64 -2.38 -21.09
N GLY A 174 11.56 -1.50 -21.43
CA GLY A 174 11.35 -0.04 -21.42
C GLY A 174 11.41 0.50 -22.84
N PHE A 175 10.95 1.74 -23.05
CA PHE A 175 10.91 2.38 -24.37
C PHE A 175 12.24 2.30 -25.13
N VAL A 176 13.38 2.35 -24.42
CA VAL A 176 14.71 2.27 -25.03
C VAL A 176 15.08 0.83 -25.40
N VAL A 177 14.65 -0.15 -24.62
CA VAL A 177 14.93 -1.58 -24.87
C VAL A 177 14.12 -2.09 -26.07
N THR A 178 12.90 -1.56 -26.29
CA THR A 178 12.07 -1.91 -27.45
C THR A 178 12.57 -1.35 -28.80
N LEU A 179 13.51 -0.40 -28.78
CA LEU A 179 13.98 0.31 -29.98
C LEU A 179 15.29 -0.27 -30.57
N PHE A 180 15.91 -1.23 -29.88
CA PHE A 180 17.14 -1.93 -30.29
C PHE A 180 16.89 -3.44 -30.39
#